data_AF-A0A415EIC5-F1
#
_entry.id   AF-A0A415EIC5-F1
#
_cell.length_a   1.000
_cell.length_b   1.000
_cell.length_c   1.000
_cell.angle_alpha   90.00
_cell.angle_beta   90.00
_cell.angle_gamma   90.00
#
_symmetry.space_group_name_H-M   'P 1'
#
loop_
_entity.id
_entity.type
_entity.pdbx_description
1 polymer ?
#
loop_
_entity_poly.entity_id
_entity_poly.type
_entity_poly.pdbx_seq_one_letter_code
_entity_poly.pdbx_strand_id
1 'polypeptide(L)'
;MKKLLWLVLLLCLSTGTAFAADWQRLEESELGDGGGFIDMASLQKDDEKAVVWQKYIYPDGKIALQQLVIKHKERKDALKAKYVFDANGKRKTIYEAKSEAALYFRDIYPESDGEILYTHFWPNEINTFPDRWYYLGINDRGNSFYVDNSTVQKDSAYAFVWTKSASPNGTWTIAHYFMRRKERTYTVPIAYSLVYPGKDGYIDAEGFPNDVELILPDSLEEKLYDAIW
;
A
#
# COMPACT_ATOMS: atom_id res chain seq x y z
N MET A 1 -26.11 -11.98 53.83
CA MET A 1 -25.87 -12.70 52.54
C MET A 1 -26.51 -12.03 51.32
N LYS A 2 -27.74 -11.48 51.37
CA LYS A 2 -28.35 -10.84 50.18
C LYS A 2 -27.58 -9.62 49.63
N LYS A 3 -26.93 -8.80 50.46
CA LYS A 3 -26.16 -7.62 50.00
C LYS A 3 -24.86 -7.96 49.26
N LEU A 4 -24.30 -9.16 49.46
CA LEU A 4 -23.06 -9.58 48.80
C LEU A 4 -23.32 -10.06 47.36
N LEU A 5 -24.51 -10.62 47.10
CA LEU A 5 -24.90 -11.11 45.77
C LEU A 5 -25.07 -9.98 44.74
N TRP A 6 -25.54 -8.80 45.19
CA TRP A 6 -25.71 -7.63 44.32
C TRP A 6 -24.37 -7.00 43.92
N LEU A 7 -23.35 -7.07 44.78
CA LEU A 7 -22.01 -6.55 44.45
C LEU A 7 -21.31 -7.41 43.39
N VAL A 8 -21.50 -8.73 43.44
CA VAL A 8 -20.93 -9.66 42.45
C VAL A 8 -21.64 -9.52 41.09
N LEU A 9 -22.95 -9.31 41.08
CA LEU A 9 -23.67 -9.03 39.82
C LEU A 9 -23.29 -7.67 39.19
N LEU A 10 -22.99 -6.65 40.00
CA LEU A 10 -22.53 -5.35 39.50
C LEU A 10 -21.09 -5.41 38.94
N LEU A 11 -20.22 -6.26 39.50
CA LEU A 11 -18.86 -6.50 38.97
C LEU A 11 -18.86 -7.28 37.64
N CYS A 12 -19.89 -8.09 37.38
CA CYS A 12 -20.07 -8.77 36.09
C CYS A 12 -20.70 -7.88 35.00
N LEU A 13 -21.27 -6.73 35.35
CA LEU A 13 -21.83 -5.75 34.39
C LEU A 13 -20.81 -4.69 33.96
N SER A 14 -19.63 -4.63 34.60
CA SER A 14 -18.51 -3.76 34.21
C SER A 14 -17.53 -4.41 33.24
N THR A 15 -17.75 -5.66 32.81
CA THR A 15 -17.04 -6.23 31.66
C THR A 15 -17.75 -5.81 30.37
N GLY A 16 -17.90 -4.50 30.16
CA GLY A 16 -17.90 -4.03 28.79
C GLY A 16 -16.63 -4.59 28.16
N THR A 17 -16.73 -5.19 26.98
CA THR A 17 -15.56 -5.60 26.20
C THR A 17 -14.68 -4.36 26.04
N ALA A 18 -13.72 -4.19 26.94
CA ALA A 18 -12.58 -3.36 26.68
C ALA A 18 -11.93 -4.04 25.49
N PHE A 19 -12.13 -3.50 24.29
CA PHE A 19 -11.28 -3.83 23.17
C PHE A 19 -9.87 -3.39 23.60
N ALA A 20 -9.14 -4.30 24.24
CA ALA A 20 -7.73 -4.12 24.44
C ALA A 20 -7.15 -3.98 23.03
N ALA A 21 -6.39 -2.90 22.80
CA ALA A 21 -5.77 -2.68 21.50
C ALA A 21 -4.90 -3.90 21.16
N ASP A 22 -5.16 -4.52 20.01
CA ASP A 22 -4.43 -5.71 19.54
C ASP A 22 -3.41 -5.25 18.50
N TRP A 23 -2.33 -4.65 19.00
CA TRP A 23 -1.27 -4.12 18.16
C TRP A 23 -0.39 -5.23 17.61
N GLN A 24 -0.61 -5.57 16.34
CA GLN A 24 0.23 -6.52 15.62
C GLN A 24 1.32 -5.77 14.88
N ARG A 25 2.56 -6.24 15.03
CA ARG A 25 3.72 -5.67 14.34
C ARG A 25 3.64 -6.01 12.85
N LEU A 26 3.77 -5.01 12.01
CA LEU A 26 4.06 -5.16 10.58
C LEU A 26 5.57 -5.26 10.36
N GLU A 27 5.97 -5.64 9.14
CA GLU A 27 7.35 -5.58 8.72
C GLU A 27 7.93 -4.15 8.82
N GLU A 28 9.25 -4.03 8.68
CA GLU A 28 9.93 -2.74 8.74
C GLU A 28 9.41 -1.83 7.61
N SER A 29 9.00 -0.60 7.95
CA SER A 29 8.42 0.32 6.97
C SER A 29 9.42 0.64 5.85
N GLU A 30 8.90 0.80 4.63
CA GLU A 30 9.68 1.24 3.47
C GLU A 30 10.41 2.58 3.66
N LEU A 31 10.00 3.38 4.65
CA LEU A 31 10.61 4.67 4.98
C LEU A 31 11.71 4.59 6.06
N GLY A 32 11.99 3.40 6.60
CA GLY A 32 13.06 3.16 7.57
C GLY A 32 12.84 3.78 8.96
N ASP A 33 13.60 3.25 9.93
CA ASP A 33 13.72 3.67 11.34
C ASP A 33 12.50 3.46 12.27
N GLY A 34 11.33 3.05 11.77
CA GLY A 34 10.12 2.85 12.60
C GLY A 34 9.49 1.47 12.51
N GLY A 35 9.13 0.88 13.66
CA GLY A 35 8.28 -0.31 13.68
C GLY A 35 6.83 0.07 13.37
N GLY A 36 6.29 -0.44 12.25
CA GLY A 36 4.88 -0.32 11.91
C GLY A 36 4.04 -1.31 12.72
N PHE A 37 2.87 -0.88 13.18
CA PHE A 37 1.89 -1.76 13.85
C PHE A 37 0.48 -1.43 13.39
N ILE A 38 -0.39 -2.43 13.38
CA ILE A 38 -1.84 -2.27 13.14
C ILE A 38 -2.64 -2.71 14.36
N ASP A 39 -3.73 -2.00 14.64
CA ASP A 39 -4.65 -2.37 15.72
C ASP A 39 -5.78 -3.23 15.17
N MET A 40 -5.65 -4.54 15.31
CA MET A 40 -6.64 -5.49 14.79
C MET A 40 -7.96 -5.43 15.53
N ALA A 41 -7.96 -4.97 16.79
CA ALA A 41 -9.20 -4.74 17.53
C ALA A 41 -10.01 -3.58 16.95
N SER A 42 -9.38 -2.70 16.16
CA SER A 42 -10.04 -1.57 15.50
C SER A 42 -10.51 -1.84 14.07
N LEU A 43 -10.12 -2.99 13.49
CA LEU A 43 -10.37 -3.31 12.09
C LEU A 43 -11.89 -3.42 11.84
N GLN A 44 -12.39 -2.55 10.97
CA GLN A 44 -13.73 -2.64 10.41
C GLN A 44 -13.60 -3.02 8.94
N LYS A 45 -14.01 -4.24 8.58
CA LYS A 45 -13.83 -4.78 7.23
C LYS A 45 -15.12 -5.43 6.71
N ASP A 46 -15.42 -5.15 5.46
CA ASP A 46 -16.43 -5.83 4.66
C ASP A 46 -15.85 -6.20 3.27
N ASP A 47 -16.71 -6.56 2.32
CA ASP A 47 -16.31 -6.93 0.97
C ASP A 47 -15.89 -5.73 0.10
N GLU A 48 -16.21 -4.50 0.51
CA GLU A 48 -15.91 -3.28 -0.22
C GLU A 48 -14.67 -2.56 0.33
N LYS A 49 -14.52 -2.49 1.66
CA LYS A 49 -13.44 -1.75 2.31
C LYS A 49 -13.00 -2.32 3.65
N ALA A 50 -11.80 -1.91 4.05
CA ALA A 50 -11.26 -2.02 5.40
C ALA A 50 -10.95 -0.64 5.96
N VAL A 51 -11.19 -0.43 7.26
CA VAL A 51 -10.78 0.76 8.01
C VAL A 51 -10.02 0.30 9.24
N VAL A 52 -8.80 0.80 9.42
CA VAL A 52 -7.90 0.34 10.49
C VAL A 52 -7.08 1.48 11.06
N TRP A 53 -6.64 1.36 12.31
CA TRP A 53 -5.56 2.19 12.85
C TRP A 53 -4.20 1.54 12.67
N GLN A 54 -3.24 2.32 12.23
CA GLN A 54 -1.83 1.98 12.14
C GLN A 54 -1.02 2.98 12.95
N LYS A 55 0.04 2.52 13.62
CA LYS A 55 1.01 3.39 14.27
C LYS A 55 2.43 3.07 13.82
N TYR A 56 3.28 4.10 13.82
CA TYR A 56 4.72 3.99 13.66
C TYR A 56 5.37 4.53 14.92
N ILE A 57 6.32 3.79 15.47
CA ILE A 57 7.12 4.21 16.62
C ILE A 57 8.53 4.55 16.10
N TYR A 58 8.92 5.82 16.19
CA TYR A 58 10.21 6.31 15.74
C TYR A 58 11.30 6.10 16.82
N PRO A 59 12.60 6.12 16.47
CA PRO A 59 13.68 5.89 17.42
C PRO A 59 13.75 6.95 18.54
N ASP A 60 13.25 8.15 18.27
CA ASP A 60 13.19 9.26 19.25
C ASP A 60 11.97 9.17 20.18
N GLY A 61 11.21 8.07 20.13
CA GLY A 61 10.02 7.84 20.95
C GLY A 61 8.76 8.55 20.45
N LYS A 62 8.81 9.30 19.34
CA LYS A 62 7.61 9.85 18.73
C LYS A 62 6.74 8.73 18.15
N ILE A 63 5.43 8.95 18.16
CA ILE A 63 4.47 8.03 17.56
C ILE A 63 3.69 8.78 16.48
N ALA A 64 3.69 8.28 15.25
CA ALA A 64 2.69 8.66 14.26
C ALA A 64 1.55 7.64 14.32
N LEU A 65 0.33 8.10 14.59
CA LEU A 65 -0.89 7.29 14.57
C LEU A 65 -1.74 7.73 13.40
N GLN A 66 -2.14 6.79 12.54
CA GLN A 66 -2.97 7.08 11.38
C GLN A 66 -4.14 6.11 11.25
N GLN A 67 -5.26 6.63 10.75
CA GLN A 67 -6.39 5.81 10.33
C GLN A 67 -6.39 5.73 8.81
N LEU A 68 -6.44 4.52 8.29
CA LEU A 68 -6.42 4.24 6.86
C LEU A 68 -7.77 3.67 6.43
N VAL A 69 -8.17 3.99 5.20
CA VAL A 69 -9.29 3.36 4.50
C VAL A 69 -8.72 2.66 3.28
N ILE A 70 -8.95 1.36 3.17
CA ILE A 70 -8.50 0.54 2.05
C ILE A 70 -9.72 0.04 1.30
N LYS A 71 -9.83 0.38 0.02
CA LYS A 71 -10.85 -0.16 -0.88
C LYS A 71 -10.37 -1.47 -1.45
N HIS A 72 -11.20 -2.51 -1.28
CA HIS A 72 -10.88 -3.87 -1.66
C HIS A 72 -10.75 -4.02 -3.19
N LYS A 73 -11.87 -3.93 -3.92
CA LYS A 73 -11.90 -4.18 -5.37
C LYS A 73 -11.11 -3.16 -6.19
N GLU A 74 -11.04 -1.91 -5.74
CA GLU A 74 -10.30 -0.85 -6.43
C GLU A 74 -8.79 -0.91 -6.14
N ARG A 75 -8.37 -1.67 -5.11
CA ARG A 75 -6.99 -1.70 -4.59
C ARG A 75 -6.42 -0.29 -4.38
N LYS A 76 -7.13 0.52 -3.60
CA LYS A 76 -6.72 1.88 -3.26
C LYS A 76 -6.71 2.11 -1.77
N ASP A 77 -5.77 2.92 -1.29
CA ASP A 77 -5.75 3.41 0.08
C ASP A 77 -6.00 4.91 0.18
N ALA A 78 -6.48 5.35 1.33
CA ALA A 78 -6.57 6.75 1.68
C ALA A 78 -6.24 6.96 3.15
N LEU A 79 -5.51 8.03 3.44
CA LEU A 79 -5.35 8.52 4.80
C LEU A 79 -6.66 9.20 5.23
N LYS A 80 -7.28 8.70 6.30
CA LYS A 80 -8.48 9.30 6.89
C LYS A 80 -8.13 10.25 8.03
N ALA A 81 -7.16 9.90 8.85
CA ALA A 81 -6.67 10.77 9.93
C ALA A 81 -5.21 10.47 10.25
N LYS A 82 -4.46 11.48 10.72
CA LYS A 82 -3.08 11.34 11.20
C LYS A 82 -2.84 12.25 12.39
N TYR A 83 -2.28 11.67 13.44
CA TYR A 83 -1.86 12.32 14.67
C TYR A 83 -0.39 11.99 14.93
N VAL A 84 0.32 12.92 15.55
CA VAL A 84 1.69 12.69 16.05
C VAL A 84 1.68 12.94 17.55
N PHE A 85 2.25 12.01 18.29
CA PHE A 85 2.50 12.13 19.72
C PHE A 85 4.00 12.34 19.92
N ASP A 86 4.37 13.36 20.70
CA ASP A 86 5.75 13.47 21.18
C ASP A 86 6.04 12.40 22.25
N ALA A 87 7.31 12.29 22.66
CA ALA A 87 7.74 11.32 23.67
C ALA A 87 7.04 11.49 25.04
N ASN A 88 6.41 12.65 25.31
CA ASN A 88 5.64 12.90 26.52
C ASN A 88 4.14 12.59 26.36
N GLY A 89 3.74 12.06 25.19
CA GLY A 89 2.35 11.73 24.87
C GLY A 89 1.50 12.93 24.46
N LYS A 90 2.10 14.11 24.20
CA LYS A 90 1.33 15.27 23.73
C LYS A 90 0.95 15.06 22.27
N ARG A 91 -0.36 15.03 22.00
CA ARG A 91 -0.92 14.86 20.66
C ARG A 91 -0.92 16.15 19.85
N LYS A 92 -0.52 16.07 18.59
CA LYS A 92 -0.75 17.05 17.52
C LYS A 92 -1.54 16.40 16.38
N THR A 93 -2.64 17.00 15.97
CA THR A 93 -3.36 16.58 14.75
C THR A 93 -2.59 17.08 13.53
N ILE A 94 -2.28 16.18 12.60
CA ILE A 94 -1.61 16.49 11.34
C ILE A 94 -2.64 16.59 10.22
N TYR A 95 -3.58 15.65 10.18
CA TYR A 95 -4.61 15.58 9.15
C TYR A 95 -5.85 14.87 9.67
N GLU A 96 -7.03 15.29 9.23
CA GLU A 96 -8.30 14.60 9.45
C GLU A 96 -9.25 14.94 8.30
N ALA A 97 -9.75 13.91 7.60
CA ALA A 97 -10.68 14.07 6.50
C ALA A 97 -12.04 14.58 7.02
N LYS A 98 -12.60 15.60 6.36
CA LYS A 98 -13.90 16.16 6.76
C LYS A 98 -15.10 15.23 6.47
N SER A 99 -14.94 14.32 5.51
CA SER A 99 -15.94 13.34 5.09
C SER A 99 -15.28 12.23 4.25
N GLU A 100 -15.99 11.13 4.00
CA GLU A 100 -15.49 10.07 3.11
C GLU A 100 -15.27 10.58 1.67
N ALA A 101 -16.09 11.51 1.20
CA ALA A 101 -15.94 12.11 -0.14
C ALA A 101 -14.69 13.01 -0.27
N ALA A 102 -14.09 13.42 0.85
CA ALA A 102 -12.85 14.20 0.88
C ALA A 102 -11.57 13.34 0.92
N LEU A 103 -11.72 12.01 0.97
CA LEU A 103 -10.57 11.10 0.96
C LEU A 103 -9.89 11.11 -0.40
N TYR A 104 -8.58 11.32 -0.39
CA TYR A 104 -7.74 11.16 -1.57
C TYR A 104 -7.24 9.72 -1.64
N PHE A 105 -7.77 8.97 -2.59
CA PHE A 105 -7.41 7.58 -2.81
C PHE A 105 -6.20 7.47 -3.75
N ARG A 106 -5.19 6.72 -3.33
CA ARG A 106 -3.99 6.38 -4.11
C ARG A 106 -4.01 4.89 -4.42
N ASP A 107 -3.41 4.52 -5.53
CA ASP A 107 -3.28 3.11 -5.91
C ASP A 107 -2.37 2.39 -4.91
N ILE A 108 -2.77 1.18 -4.52
CA ILE A 108 -1.91 0.25 -3.80
C ILE A 108 -1.05 -0.45 -4.85
N TYR A 109 0.20 -0.04 -4.91
CA TYR A 109 1.18 -0.59 -5.84
C TYR A 109 1.98 -1.73 -5.18
N PRO A 110 2.60 -2.61 -5.99
CA PRO A 110 3.51 -3.64 -5.51
C PRO A 110 4.57 -3.12 -4.55
N GLU A 111 4.89 -3.89 -3.51
CA GLU A 111 5.93 -3.55 -2.54
C GLU A 111 5.68 -2.20 -1.85
N SER A 112 4.41 -1.87 -1.57
CA SER A 112 4.02 -0.70 -0.78
C SER A 112 3.52 -1.10 0.60
N ASP A 113 3.65 -0.20 1.59
CA ASP A 113 3.04 -0.35 2.92
C ASP A 113 1.52 -0.67 2.79
N GLY A 114 0.86 -0.13 1.76
CA GLY A 114 -0.53 -0.42 1.42
C GLY A 114 -0.78 -1.86 0.96
N GLU A 115 0.16 -2.49 0.25
CA GLU A 115 0.06 -3.88 -0.19
C GLU A 115 0.26 -4.86 0.99
N ILE A 116 1.15 -4.51 1.92
CA ILE A 116 1.31 -5.25 3.19
C ILE A 116 -0.01 -5.27 3.95
N LEU A 117 -0.67 -4.12 4.09
CA LEU A 117 -1.98 -4.03 4.74
C LEU A 117 -3.06 -4.79 3.97
N TYR A 118 -3.11 -4.63 2.64
CA TYR A 118 -4.08 -5.31 1.78
C TYR A 118 -3.99 -6.83 1.94
N THR A 119 -2.79 -7.40 1.84
CA THR A 119 -2.57 -8.85 1.95
C THR A 119 -2.81 -9.38 3.36
N HIS A 120 -2.65 -8.52 4.39
CA HIS A 120 -3.05 -8.86 5.75
C HIS A 120 -4.58 -8.97 5.90
N PHE A 121 -5.35 -8.10 5.22
CA PHE A 121 -6.81 -8.06 5.33
C PHE A 121 -7.54 -9.04 4.41
N TRP A 122 -6.93 -9.38 3.27
CA TRP A 122 -7.44 -10.33 2.29
C TRP A 122 -6.31 -11.30 1.89
N PRO A 123 -5.96 -12.25 2.78
CA PRO A 123 -4.88 -13.18 2.51
C PRO A 123 -5.21 -14.10 1.33
N ASN A 124 -4.18 -14.44 0.55
CA ASN A 124 -4.24 -15.33 -0.63
C ASN A 124 -4.83 -14.74 -1.91
N GLU A 125 -5.21 -13.46 -1.94
CA GLU A 125 -5.67 -12.84 -3.20
C GLU A 125 -4.54 -12.46 -4.16
N ILE A 126 -3.33 -12.27 -3.63
CA ILE A 126 -2.17 -11.81 -4.40
C ILE A 126 -0.94 -12.59 -3.94
N ASN A 127 -0.16 -13.09 -4.90
CA ASN A 127 1.17 -13.61 -4.61
C ASN A 127 2.16 -12.43 -4.46
N THR A 128 2.65 -12.22 -3.24
CA THR A 128 3.69 -11.23 -2.91
C THR A 128 5.09 -11.82 -2.77
N PHE A 129 5.28 -13.11 -3.05
CA PHE A 129 6.59 -13.73 -3.05
C PHE A 129 7.51 -13.11 -4.12
N PRO A 130 8.84 -13.17 -3.96
CA PRO A 130 9.79 -12.56 -4.89
C PRO A 130 9.66 -13.06 -6.34
N ASP A 131 9.08 -14.24 -6.56
CA ASP A 131 8.85 -14.83 -7.89
C ASP A 131 7.69 -14.17 -8.66
N ARG A 132 6.93 -13.25 -8.04
CA ARG A 132 5.92 -12.43 -8.74
C ARG A 132 6.51 -11.60 -9.87
N TRP A 133 7.78 -11.18 -9.72
CA TRP A 133 8.46 -10.30 -10.64
C TRP A 133 9.13 -11.12 -11.74
N TYR A 134 8.49 -11.16 -12.89
CA TYR A 134 9.03 -11.83 -14.06
C TYR A 134 9.97 -10.90 -14.82
N TYR A 135 11.22 -11.31 -15.00
CA TYR A 135 12.24 -10.52 -15.69
C TYR A 135 12.02 -10.51 -17.21
N LEU A 136 12.02 -9.32 -17.81
CA LEU A 136 11.80 -9.11 -19.25
C LEU A 136 13.05 -8.65 -19.99
N GLY A 137 14.04 -8.06 -19.30
CA GLY A 137 15.28 -7.63 -19.93
C GLY A 137 15.96 -6.49 -19.20
N ILE A 138 16.95 -5.91 -19.88
CA ILE A 138 17.70 -4.74 -19.41
C ILE A 138 17.53 -3.62 -20.43
N ASN A 139 17.37 -2.38 -19.96
CA ASN A 139 17.36 -1.20 -20.82
C ASN A 139 18.79 -0.70 -21.11
N ASP A 140 18.91 0.28 -22.01
CA ASP A 140 20.22 0.84 -22.42
C ASP A 140 21.01 1.51 -21.28
N ARG A 141 20.37 1.76 -20.13
CA ARG A 141 21.00 2.31 -18.92
C ARG A 141 21.46 1.23 -17.94
N GLY A 142 21.27 -0.04 -18.26
CA GLY A 142 21.60 -1.17 -17.39
C GLY A 142 20.52 -1.50 -16.35
N ASN A 143 19.34 -0.87 -16.41
CA ASN A 143 18.26 -1.18 -15.46
C ASN A 143 17.59 -2.49 -15.86
N SER A 144 17.37 -3.36 -14.88
CA SER A 144 16.58 -4.57 -15.07
C SER A 144 15.09 -4.25 -15.04
N PHE A 145 14.35 -4.77 -16.02
CA PHE A 145 12.93 -4.52 -16.21
C PHE A 145 12.13 -5.79 -15.91
N TYR A 146 11.13 -5.65 -15.05
CA TYR A 146 10.30 -6.75 -14.57
C TYR A 146 8.83 -6.41 -14.73
N VAL A 147 8.00 -7.44 -14.82
CA VAL A 147 6.55 -7.35 -14.81
C VAL A 147 5.98 -8.10 -13.61
N ASP A 148 5.01 -7.52 -12.92
CA ASP A 148 4.32 -8.16 -11.82
C ASP A 148 3.22 -9.08 -12.34
N ASN A 149 3.50 -10.37 -12.42
CA ASN A 149 2.55 -11.35 -12.95
C ASN A 149 1.32 -11.54 -12.04
N SER A 150 1.45 -11.25 -10.75
CA SER A 150 0.39 -11.48 -9.75
C SER A 150 -0.76 -10.49 -9.83
N THR A 151 -0.58 -9.35 -10.51
CA THR A 151 -1.54 -8.24 -10.48
C THR A 151 -1.97 -7.76 -11.87
N VAL A 152 -1.57 -8.47 -12.93
CA VAL A 152 -2.00 -8.20 -14.31
C VAL A 152 -3.52 -8.30 -14.41
N GLN A 153 -4.15 -7.23 -14.88
CA GLN A 153 -5.57 -7.24 -15.28
C GLN A 153 -5.65 -7.05 -16.78
N LYS A 154 -6.15 -8.04 -17.52
CA LYS A 154 -6.20 -7.96 -18.98
C LYS A 154 -7.45 -8.58 -19.57
N ASP A 155 -7.80 -8.11 -20.74
CA ASP A 155 -8.78 -8.72 -21.63
C ASP A 155 -8.22 -8.82 -23.06
N SER A 156 -9.09 -9.01 -24.06
CA SER A 156 -8.68 -9.12 -25.46
C SER A 156 -8.20 -7.81 -26.08
N ALA A 157 -8.50 -6.66 -25.48
CA ALA A 157 -8.26 -5.31 -25.99
C ALA A 157 -7.28 -4.51 -25.12
N TYR A 158 -7.28 -4.70 -23.80
CA TYR A 158 -6.56 -3.86 -22.85
C TYR A 158 -5.83 -4.68 -21.78
N ALA A 159 -4.76 -4.10 -21.24
CA ALA A 159 -4.09 -4.60 -20.05
C ALA A 159 -3.68 -3.46 -19.11
N PHE A 160 -3.85 -3.69 -17.82
CA PHE A 160 -3.29 -2.91 -16.72
C PHE A 160 -2.26 -3.78 -16.01
N VAL A 161 -1.03 -3.28 -15.90
CA VAL A 161 0.07 -4.07 -15.36
C VAL A 161 1.07 -3.20 -14.61
N TRP A 162 1.58 -3.71 -13.49
CA TRP A 162 2.68 -3.10 -12.78
C TRP A 162 4.01 -3.62 -13.32
N THR A 163 4.95 -2.71 -13.55
CA THR A 163 6.32 -3.02 -13.94
C THR A 163 7.28 -2.47 -12.91
N LYS A 164 8.48 -3.05 -12.83
CA LYS A 164 9.57 -2.57 -11.99
C LYS A 164 10.81 -2.37 -12.84
N SER A 165 11.38 -1.17 -12.80
CA SER A 165 12.70 -0.86 -13.36
C SER A 165 13.69 -0.70 -12.21
N ALA A 166 14.55 -1.69 -11.99
CA ALA A 166 15.57 -1.68 -10.94
C ALA A 166 16.92 -1.23 -11.52
N SER A 167 17.44 -0.14 -10.97
CA SER A 167 18.75 0.41 -11.35
C SER A 167 19.88 -0.34 -10.61
N PRO A 168 21.07 -0.49 -11.23
CA PRO A 168 22.23 -1.12 -10.59
C PRO A 168 22.69 -0.45 -9.29
N ASN A 169 22.35 0.82 -9.08
CA ASN A 169 22.67 1.57 -7.86
C ASN A 169 21.70 1.29 -6.69
N GLY A 170 20.72 0.40 -6.87
CA GLY A 170 19.76 0.02 -5.84
C GLY A 170 18.53 0.90 -5.75
N THR A 171 18.33 1.88 -6.65
CA THR A 171 17.03 2.57 -6.80
C THR A 171 16.11 1.79 -7.71
N TRP A 172 14.80 1.99 -7.57
CA TRP A 172 13.82 1.39 -8.46
C TRP A 172 12.62 2.29 -8.69
N THR A 173 11.95 2.04 -9.82
CA THR A 173 10.66 2.64 -10.16
C THR A 173 9.65 1.53 -10.37
N ILE A 174 8.47 1.64 -9.74
CA ILE A 174 7.32 0.77 -9.97
C ILE A 174 6.26 1.58 -10.72
N ALA A 175 5.91 1.16 -11.92
CA ALA A 175 5.05 1.92 -12.82
C ALA A 175 3.81 1.13 -13.25
N HIS A 176 2.67 1.80 -13.29
CA HIS A 176 1.42 1.25 -13.78
C HIS A 176 1.31 1.52 -15.27
N TYR A 177 1.23 0.47 -16.08
CA TYR A 177 1.07 0.57 -17.52
C TYR A 177 -0.38 0.28 -17.88
N PHE A 178 -0.96 1.14 -18.71
CA PHE A 178 -2.21 0.86 -19.42
C PHE A 178 -1.90 0.63 -20.90
N MET A 179 -2.00 -0.62 -21.35
CA MET A 179 -1.63 -1.06 -22.70
C MET A 179 -2.88 -1.33 -23.54
N ARG A 180 -2.84 -0.92 -24.81
CA ARG A 180 -3.92 -1.10 -25.79
C ARG A 180 -3.45 -2.03 -26.90
N ARG A 181 -4.09 -3.19 -27.02
CA ARG A 181 -3.61 -4.30 -27.86
C ARG A 181 -3.61 -3.95 -29.34
N LYS A 182 -4.73 -3.43 -29.85
CA LYS A 182 -4.97 -3.19 -31.27
C LYS A 182 -4.14 -2.02 -31.79
N GLU A 183 -4.07 -0.95 -31.00
CA GLU A 183 -3.35 0.27 -31.33
C GLU A 183 -1.83 0.10 -31.12
N ARG A 184 -1.39 -0.95 -30.42
CA ARG A 184 0.00 -1.13 -29.95
C ARG A 184 0.54 0.14 -29.30
N THR A 185 -0.22 0.67 -28.35
CA THR A 185 0.16 1.84 -27.56
C THR A 185 0.08 1.54 -26.07
N TYR A 186 0.76 2.36 -25.28
CA TYR A 186 0.64 2.34 -23.84
C TYR A 186 0.58 3.76 -23.27
N THR A 187 0.14 3.85 -22.02
CA THR A 187 0.17 5.05 -21.19
C THR A 187 0.73 4.63 -19.83
N VAL A 188 1.43 5.53 -19.15
CA VAL A 188 1.88 5.32 -17.76
C VAL A 188 1.12 6.28 -16.85
N PRO A 189 -0.08 5.92 -16.36
CA PRO A 189 -0.89 6.84 -15.57
C PRO A 189 -0.21 7.25 -14.27
N ILE A 190 0.61 6.37 -13.70
CA ILE A 190 1.37 6.63 -12.48
C ILE A 190 2.64 5.78 -12.40
N ALA A 191 3.69 6.35 -11.84
CA ALA A 191 4.96 5.71 -11.52
C ALA A 191 5.44 6.17 -10.14
N TYR A 192 5.90 5.22 -9.34
CA TYR A 192 6.45 5.42 -8.01
C TYR A 192 7.96 5.18 -8.05
N SER A 193 8.76 6.20 -7.79
CA SER A 193 10.22 6.11 -7.82
C SER A 193 10.80 6.24 -6.41
N LEU A 194 11.60 5.27 -5.99
CA LEU A 194 12.40 5.42 -4.78
C LEU A 194 13.64 6.27 -5.09
N VAL A 195 13.69 7.48 -4.55
CA VAL A 195 14.73 8.45 -4.91
C VAL A 195 15.99 8.31 -4.04
N TYR A 196 15.86 7.87 -2.78
CA TYR A 196 17.02 7.55 -1.92
C TYR A 196 16.74 6.35 -1.01
N PRO A 197 17.64 5.35 -0.92
CA PRO A 197 17.56 4.32 0.12
C PRO A 197 18.00 4.90 1.48
N GLY A 198 17.22 4.66 2.54
CA GLY A 198 17.60 5.00 3.93
C GLY A 198 16.86 6.19 4.53
N LYS A 199 17.44 6.78 5.58
CA LYS A 199 16.79 7.76 6.49
C LYS A 199 16.29 9.06 5.83
N ASP A 200 16.83 9.39 4.66
CA ASP A 200 16.44 10.56 3.85
C ASP A 200 15.75 10.15 2.53
N GLY A 201 15.35 8.88 2.45
CA GLY A 201 14.56 8.30 1.38
C GLY A 201 13.16 8.87 1.28
N TYR A 202 12.72 9.09 0.06
CA TYR A 202 11.31 9.31 -0.24
C TYR A 202 10.91 8.59 -1.51
N ILE A 203 9.62 8.32 -1.58
CA ILE A 203 8.97 7.79 -2.76
C ILE A 203 8.33 8.98 -3.47
N ASP A 204 8.78 9.24 -4.69
CA ASP A 204 8.13 10.19 -5.57
C ASP A 204 7.04 9.48 -6.37
N ALA A 205 5.95 10.18 -6.66
CA ALA A 205 4.85 9.66 -7.45
C ALA A 205 4.54 10.64 -8.58
N GLU A 206 4.84 10.22 -9.81
CA GLU A 206 4.62 11.00 -11.01
C GLU A 206 3.59 10.30 -11.90
N GLY A 207 2.74 11.06 -12.57
CA GLY A 207 1.72 10.50 -13.46
C GLY A 207 1.75 11.16 -14.83
N PHE A 208 1.67 10.33 -15.87
CA PHE A 208 1.62 10.76 -17.26
C PHE A 208 0.32 10.25 -17.93
N PRO A 209 -0.87 10.54 -17.35
CA PRO A 209 -2.13 9.90 -17.77
C PRO A 209 -2.61 10.31 -19.17
N ASN A 210 -2.06 11.39 -19.73
CA ASN A 210 -2.44 11.88 -21.06
C ASN A 210 -1.42 11.51 -22.14
N ASP A 211 -0.27 10.94 -21.76
CA ASP A 211 0.81 10.63 -22.68
C ASP A 211 0.57 9.22 -23.24
N VAL A 212 0.31 9.16 -24.55
CA VAL A 212 0.09 7.91 -25.27
C VAL A 212 1.32 7.64 -26.12
N GLU A 213 2.04 6.59 -25.76
CA GLU A 213 3.28 6.19 -26.38
C GLU A 213 3.05 4.99 -27.30
N LEU A 214 3.81 4.94 -28.40
CA LEU A 214 3.82 3.78 -29.29
C LEU A 214 4.70 2.68 -28.72
N ILE A 215 4.26 1.44 -28.84
CA ILE A 215 5.10 0.27 -28.56
C ILE A 215 6.03 0.08 -29.75
N LEU A 216 7.31 0.42 -29.57
CA LEU A 216 8.32 0.35 -30.62
C LEU A 216 8.86 -1.08 -30.78
N PRO A 217 9.21 -1.51 -32.01
CA PRO A 217 9.92 -2.76 -32.22
C PRO A 217 11.23 -2.82 -31.42
N ASP A 218 11.57 -4.02 -30.93
CA ASP A 218 12.76 -4.33 -30.14
C ASP A 218 12.85 -3.59 -28.78
N SER A 219 11.75 -2.95 -28.35
CA SER A 219 11.67 -2.27 -27.05
C SER A 219 11.36 -3.23 -25.90
N LEU A 220 11.59 -2.78 -24.66
CA LEU A 220 11.14 -3.54 -23.47
C LEU A 220 9.62 -3.59 -23.38
N GLU A 221 8.95 -2.55 -23.87
CA GLU A 221 7.50 -2.44 -23.93
C GLU A 221 6.90 -3.43 -24.95
N GLU A 222 7.63 -3.75 -26.03
CA GLU A 222 7.24 -4.84 -26.92
C GLU A 222 7.37 -6.20 -26.24
N LYS A 223 8.47 -6.44 -25.52
CA LYS A 223 8.60 -7.68 -24.73
C LYS A 223 7.52 -7.81 -23.67
N LEU A 224 7.13 -6.70 -23.04
CA LEU A 224 6.01 -6.64 -22.10
C LEU A 224 4.69 -6.96 -22.81
N TYR A 225 4.45 -6.37 -23.98
CA TYR A 225 3.26 -6.65 -24.79
C TYR A 225 3.15 -8.14 -25.11
N ASP A 226 4.23 -8.74 -25.59
CA ASP A 226 4.28 -10.17 -25.98
C ASP A 226 4.18 -11.09 -24.76
N ALA A 227 4.64 -10.66 -23.58
CA ALA A 227 4.45 -11.41 -22.33
C ALA A 227 2.98 -11.40 -21.87
N ILE A 228 2.20 -10.39 -22.25
CA ILE A 228 0.78 -10.25 -21.90
C ILE A 228 -0.13 -11.03 -22.85
N TRP A 229 0.16 -11.05 -24.16
CA TRP A 229 -0.70 -11.64 -25.21
C TRP A 229 0.04 -12.56 -26.18
#